data_AF-A0A267EK28-F1
#
_entry.id   AF-A0A267EK28-F1
#
_cell.length_a   1.000
_cell.length_b   1.000
_cell.length_c   1.000
_cell.angle_alpha   90.00
_cell.angle_beta   90.00
_cell.angle_gamma   90.00
#
_symmetry.space_group_name_H-M   'P 1'
#
loop_
_entity.id
_entity.type
_entity.pdbx_description
1 polymer ?
#
loop_
_entity_poly.entity_id
_entity_poly.type
_entity_poly.pdbx_seq_one_letter_code
_entity_poly.pdbx_strand_id
1 'polypeptide(L)'
;MPDLTSGSDSNSQDSIVSFASSSCLGCLAVGIAVGWLLRSSSAGRGFGSLLTRLATGTRVKMVLVLRADVGMSRGKAASQAAHAAVSSYRAAGRYPELRSALRQWELLGQPKISLRVDSADELRQLEAEARRLGLPVAPVADAGHTEVAPGTATALGIGPAPEPDIDRVTGHLRLF
;
A
#
# COMPACT_ATOMS: atom_id res chain seq x y z
N MET A 1 13.91 -80.29 0.05
CA MET A 1 13.68 -79.62 1.35
C MET A 1 15.00 -79.58 2.09
N PRO A 2 15.45 -78.41 2.59
CA PRO A 2 15.06 -77.05 2.21
C PRO A 2 15.50 -76.77 0.73
N ASP A 3 16.18 -75.70 0.26
CA ASP A 3 16.70 -74.46 0.87
C ASP A 3 16.82 -73.33 -0.18
N LEU A 4 17.22 -72.12 0.23
CA LEU A 4 17.38 -70.90 -0.60
C LEU A 4 18.54 -70.01 -0.12
N THR A 5 18.83 -68.95 -0.89
CA THR A 5 19.79 -67.85 -0.62
C THR A 5 21.28 -68.20 -0.85
N SER A 6 22.14 -67.28 -1.29
CA SER A 6 22.01 -65.82 -1.40
C SER A 6 22.63 -65.27 -2.70
N GLY A 7 21.96 -64.29 -3.31
CA GLY A 7 22.55 -63.39 -4.31
C GLY A 7 22.68 -62.00 -3.70
N SER A 8 23.85 -61.38 -3.80
CA SER A 8 24.15 -60.07 -3.20
C SER A 8 24.06 -58.93 -4.21
N ASP A 9 22.86 -58.36 -4.37
CA ASP A 9 22.65 -57.13 -5.14
C ASP A 9 23.14 -55.89 -4.37
N SER A 10 24.26 -55.32 -4.81
CA SER A 10 24.93 -54.17 -4.17
C SER A 10 25.07 -52.97 -5.13
N ASN A 11 24.01 -52.63 -5.86
CA ASN A 11 24.06 -51.60 -6.92
C ASN A 11 22.94 -50.54 -6.88
N SER A 12 22.25 -50.39 -5.73
CA SER A 12 21.05 -49.54 -5.63
C SER A 12 21.16 -48.36 -4.64
N GLN A 13 22.28 -48.20 -3.92
CA GLN A 13 22.42 -47.14 -2.90
C GLN A 13 23.29 -45.95 -3.35
N ASP A 14 24.30 -46.14 -4.19
CA ASP A 14 25.27 -45.09 -4.53
C ASP A 14 24.69 -43.96 -5.41
N SER A 15 23.71 -44.27 -6.26
CA SER A 15 23.09 -43.32 -7.20
C SER A 15 22.31 -42.19 -6.50
N ILE A 16 21.76 -42.45 -5.30
CA ILE A 16 20.93 -41.48 -4.58
C ILE A 16 21.80 -40.42 -3.88
N VAL A 17 22.97 -40.81 -3.38
CA VAL A 17 23.89 -39.91 -2.65
C VAL A 17 24.55 -38.89 -3.59
N SER A 18 24.79 -39.26 -4.85
CA SER A 18 25.36 -38.38 -5.88
C SER A 18 24.42 -37.22 -6.26
N PHE A 19 23.11 -37.48 -6.37
CA PHE A 19 22.14 -36.49 -6.86
C PHE A 19 21.84 -35.36 -5.84
N ALA A 20 21.87 -35.69 -4.55
CA ALA A 20 21.70 -34.70 -3.47
C ALA A 20 22.88 -33.69 -3.39
N SER A 21 24.08 -34.12 -3.76
CA SER A 21 25.32 -33.34 -3.59
C SER A 21 25.45 -32.18 -4.58
N SER A 22 25.01 -32.38 -5.83
CA SER A 22 25.16 -31.37 -6.89
C SER A 22 24.14 -30.23 -6.83
N SER A 23 23.04 -30.41 -6.09
CA SER A 23 21.92 -29.46 -6.06
C SER A 23 22.12 -28.26 -5.13
N CYS A 24 22.99 -28.40 -4.11
CA CYS A 24 23.19 -27.35 -3.09
C CYS A 24 24.18 -26.25 -3.50
N LEU A 25 25.16 -26.56 -4.36
CA LEU A 25 26.20 -25.62 -4.79
C LEU A 25 25.65 -24.52 -5.72
N GLY A 26 24.69 -24.85 -6.60
CA GLY A 26 24.04 -23.88 -7.48
C GLY A 26 23.25 -22.82 -6.72
N CYS A 27 22.49 -23.23 -5.69
CA CYS A 27 21.73 -22.32 -4.83
C CYS A 27 22.62 -21.35 -4.05
N LEU A 28 23.79 -21.81 -3.55
CA LEU A 28 24.72 -20.96 -2.84
C LEU A 28 25.36 -19.89 -3.75
N ALA A 29 25.73 -20.27 -4.98
CA ALA A 29 26.32 -19.33 -5.95
C ALA A 29 25.35 -18.20 -6.33
N VAL A 30 24.07 -18.53 -6.57
CA VAL A 30 23.01 -17.53 -6.81
C VAL A 30 22.81 -16.65 -5.56
N GLY A 31 22.75 -17.25 -4.37
CA GLY A 31 22.59 -16.51 -3.11
C GLY A 31 23.72 -15.50 -2.84
N ILE A 32 24.97 -15.88 -3.12
CA ILE A 32 26.14 -15.00 -2.98
C ILE A 32 26.13 -13.89 -4.03
N ALA A 33 25.84 -14.20 -5.31
CA ALA A 33 25.77 -13.20 -6.38
C ALA A 33 24.65 -12.18 -6.12
N VAL A 34 23.45 -12.64 -5.73
CA VAL A 34 22.33 -11.78 -5.32
C VAL A 34 22.71 -10.97 -4.07
N GLY A 35 23.35 -11.58 -3.07
CA GLY A 35 23.81 -10.87 -1.86
C GLY A 35 24.84 -9.76 -2.15
N TRP A 36 25.74 -9.97 -3.11
CA TRP A 36 26.72 -8.97 -3.54
C TRP A 36 26.07 -7.83 -4.34
N LEU A 37 25.11 -8.15 -5.21
CA LEU A 37 24.35 -7.17 -6.00
C LEU A 37 23.39 -6.31 -5.14
N LEU A 38 22.77 -6.92 -4.12
CA LEU A 38 21.92 -6.23 -3.14
C LEU A 38 22.71 -5.34 -2.17
N ARG A 39 24.01 -5.63 -1.95
CA ARG A 39 24.88 -4.89 -1.03
C ARG A 39 25.59 -3.67 -1.65
N SER A 40 25.69 -3.62 -2.98
CA SER A 40 26.43 -2.56 -3.70
C SER A 40 25.56 -1.38 -4.17
N SER A 41 24.23 -1.44 -4.00
CA SER A 41 23.31 -0.44 -4.53
C SER A 41 22.34 0.13 -3.49
N SER A 42 22.03 1.43 -3.62
CA SER A 42 21.00 2.14 -2.85
C SER A 42 19.57 1.59 -3.05
N ALA A 43 19.41 0.62 -3.95
CA ALA A 43 18.18 -0.10 -4.25
C ALA A 43 17.68 -1.02 -3.12
N GLY A 44 18.50 -1.33 -2.09
CA GLY A 44 18.08 -2.17 -0.96
C GLY A 44 16.81 -1.67 -0.24
N ARG A 45 16.58 -0.35 -0.17
CA ARG A 45 15.33 0.23 0.35
C ARG A 45 14.11 -0.02 -0.55
N GLY A 46 14.31 -0.07 -1.87
CA GLY A 46 13.25 -0.39 -2.83
C GLY A 46 12.91 -1.87 -2.83
N PHE A 47 13.90 -2.76 -2.80
CA PHE A 47 13.69 -4.20 -2.81
C PHE A 47 13.06 -4.72 -1.52
N GLY A 48 13.45 -4.17 -0.36
CA GLY A 48 12.76 -4.46 0.92
C GLY A 48 11.27 -4.10 0.86
N SER A 49 10.93 -2.90 0.38
CA SER A 49 9.54 -2.50 0.14
C SER A 49 8.82 -3.43 -0.83
N LEU A 50 9.47 -3.84 -1.93
CA LEU A 50 8.90 -4.76 -2.91
C LEU A 50 8.60 -6.14 -2.29
N LEU A 51 9.54 -6.72 -1.55
CA LEU A 51 9.34 -8.00 -0.87
C LEU A 51 8.26 -7.91 0.22
N THR A 52 8.20 -6.83 1.00
CA THR A 52 7.09 -6.60 1.94
C THR A 52 5.75 -6.48 1.21
N ARG A 53 5.71 -5.78 0.05
CA ARG A 53 4.49 -5.65 -0.77
C ARG A 53 4.01 -6.98 -1.36
N LEU A 54 4.93 -7.91 -1.63
CA LEU A 54 4.68 -9.24 -2.18
C LEU A 54 4.35 -10.30 -1.11
N ALA A 55 5.03 -10.27 0.04
CA ALA A 55 4.86 -11.25 1.12
C ALA A 55 3.66 -10.93 2.04
N THR A 56 3.37 -9.65 2.24
CA THR A 56 2.16 -9.16 2.89
C THR A 56 1.36 -8.37 1.87
N GLY A 57 0.24 -8.94 1.40
CA GLY A 57 -0.64 -8.30 0.43
C GLY A 57 -0.95 -6.87 0.87
N THR A 58 -0.42 -5.89 0.14
CA THR A 58 -0.26 -4.53 0.67
C THR A 58 -1.62 -3.97 1.03
N ARG A 59 -1.85 -3.56 2.28
CA ARG A 59 -3.11 -2.94 2.66
C ARG A 59 -3.30 -1.67 1.83
N VAL A 60 -4.53 -1.42 1.39
CA VAL A 60 -4.92 -0.27 0.59
C VAL A 60 -6.06 0.44 1.28
N LYS A 61 -6.03 1.77 1.31
CA LYS A 61 -7.04 2.58 1.98
C LYS A 61 -7.30 3.89 1.25
N MET A 62 -8.37 4.56 1.64
CA MET A 62 -8.64 5.96 1.35
C MET A 62 -8.68 6.73 2.67
N VAL A 63 -8.19 7.96 2.67
CA VAL A 63 -8.27 8.87 3.83
C VAL A 63 -9.12 10.08 3.45
N LEU A 64 -9.96 10.52 4.38
CA LEU A 64 -10.83 11.68 4.27
C LEU A 64 -10.42 12.64 5.38
N VAL A 65 -9.61 13.65 5.05
CA VAL A 65 -9.18 14.68 6.01
C VAL A 65 -10.25 15.77 6.03
N LEU A 66 -10.80 16.10 7.19
CA LEU A 66 -11.77 17.17 7.38
C LEU A 66 -11.24 18.26 8.30
N ARG A 67 -11.65 19.50 8.05
CA ARG A 67 -11.37 20.63 8.94
C ARG A 67 -12.31 20.66 10.13
N ALA A 68 -11.77 20.51 11.33
CA ALA A 68 -12.55 20.63 12.57
C ALA A 68 -12.77 22.10 12.97
N ASP A 69 -11.85 23.00 12.60
CA ASP A 69 -11.87 24.43 12.93
C ASP A 69 -13.04 25.21 12.31
N VAL A 70 -13.65 24.66 11.25
CA VAL A 70 -14.76 25.27 10.51
C VAL A 70 -16.13 25.07 11.18
N GLY A 71 -16.21 24.29 12.27
CA GLY A 71 -17.44 24.13 13.05
C GLY A 71 -18.60 23.43 12.30
N MET A 72 -18.29 22.59 11.30
CA MET A 72 -19.31 21.90 10.49
C MET A 72 -20.25 21.03 11.34
N SER A 73 -21.56 21.16 11.12
CA SER A 73 -22.54 20.23 11.67
C SER A 73 -22.28 18.79 11.20
N ARG A 74 -22.71 17.78 11.99
CA ARG A 74 -22.44 16.35 11.70
C ARG A 74 -22.90 15.93 10.30
N GLY A 75 -24.06 16.41 9.85
CA GLY A 75 -24.58 16.14 8.51
C GLY A 75 -23.74 16.79 7.41
N LYS A 76 -23.27 18.03 7.62
CA LYS A 76 -22.35 18.70 6.70
C LYS A 76 -21.01 17.98 6.61
N ALA A 77 -20.40 17.62 7.74
CA ALA A 77 -19.16 16.83 7.78
C ALA A 77 -19.30 15.51 7.00
N ALA A 78 -20.37 14.76 7.21
CA ALA A 78 -20.66 13.52 6.48
C ALA A 78 -20.81 13.76 4.96
N SER A 79 -21.53 14.81 4.55
CA SER A 79 -21.67 15.18 3.13
C SER A 79 -20.34 15.58 2.49
N GLN A 80 -19.51 16.36 3.18
CA GLN A 80 -18.19 16.77 2.69
C GLN A 80 -17.22 15.57 2.58
N ALA A 81 -17.24 14.65 3.55
CA ALA A 81 -16.52 13.38 3.48
C ALA A 81 -16.97 12.51 2.28
N ALA A 82 -18.27 12.43 2.01
CA ALA A 82 -18.81 11.70 0.85
C ALA A 82 -18.37 12.32 -0.49
N HIS A 83 -18.42 13.65 -0.61
CA HIS A 83 -17.92 14.38 -1.79
C HIS A 83 -16.42 14.13 -2.01
N ALA A 84 -15.61 14.18 -0.94
CA ALA A 84 -14.19 13.88 -0.98
C ALA A 84 -13.94 12.45 -1.46
N ALA A 85 -14.68 11.47 -0.92
CA ALA A 85 -14.52 10.06 -1.28
C ALA A 85 -14.82 9.77 -2.76
N VAL A 86 -15.96 10.23 -3.28
CA VAL A 86 -16.35 10.04 -4.68
C VAL A 86 -15.37 10.74 -5.63
N SER A 87 -14.92 11.95 -5.26
CA SER A 87 -13.99 12.73 -6.07
C SER A 87 -12.58 12.12 -6.08
N SER A 88 -12.12 11.58 -4.94
CA SER A 88 -10.82 10.91 -4.83
C SER A 88 -10.80 9.57 -5.56
N TYR A 89 -11.89 8.81 -5.51
CA TYR A 89 -12.07 7.60 -6.34
C TYR A 89 -11.99 7.92 -7.84
N ARG A 90 -12.70 8.96 -8.32
CA ARG A 90 -12.60 9.44 -9.70
C ARG A 90 -11.19 9.94 -10.05
N ALA A 91 -10.49 10.56 -9.11
CA ALA A 91 -9.11 10.97 -9.29
C ALA A 91 -8.18 9.76 -9.46
N ALA A 92 -8.34 8.71 -8.65
CA ALA A 92 -7.52 7.50 -8.68
C ALA A 92 -7.60 6.73 -10.01
N GLY A 93 -8.74 6.79 -10.71
CA GLY A 93 -8.88 6.25 -12.06
C GLY A 93 -7.91 6.84 -13.11
N ARG A 94 -7.27 7.98 -12.80
CA ARG A 94 -6.26 8.65 -13.65
C ARG A 94 -4.81 8.25 -13.34
N TYR A 95 -4.58 7.29 -12.45
CA TYR A 95 -3.25 6.82 -12.00
C TYR A 95 -3.00 5.37 -12.48
N PRO A 96 -2.41 5.14 -13.66
CA PRO A 96 -2.22 3.81 -14.26
C PRO A 96 -1.51 2.79 -13.36
N GLU A 97 -0.55 3.25 -12.57
CA GLU A 97 0.27 2.50 -11.63
C GLU A 97 -0.49 2.08 -10.36
N LEU A 98 -1.59 2.77 -10.03
CA LEU A 98 -2.45 2.46 -8.88
C LEU A 98 -3.65 1.59 -9.25
N ARG A 99 -3.82 1.18 -10.51
CA ARG A 99 -4.97 0.36 -10.95
C ARG A 99 -5.13 -0.97 -10.20
N SER A 100 -4.03 -1.61 -9.79
CA SER A 100 -4.08 -2.82 -8.95
C SER A 100 -4.57 -2.50 -7.53
N ALA A 101 -4.02 -1.45 -6.92
CA ALA A 101 -4.43 -0.97 -5.61
C ALA A 101 -5.90 -0.52 -5.57
N LEU A 102 -6.39 0.12 -6.63
CA LEU A 102 -7.79 0.52 -6.78
C LEU A 102 -8.73 -0.68 -6.81
N ARG A 103 -8.46 -1.69 -7.65
CA ARG A 103 -9.24 -2.95 -7.67
C ARG A 103 -9.19 -3.68 -6.34
N GLN A 104 -8.02 -3.74 -5.71
CA GLN A 104 -7.86 -4.36 -4.40
C GLN A 104 -8.69 -3.62 -3.34
N TRP A 105 -8.74 -2.29 -3.38
CA TRP A 105 -9.53 -1.47 -2.47
C TRP A 105 -11.03 -1.69 -2.68
N GLU A 106 -11.49 -1.81 -3.93
CA GLU A 106 -12.87 -2.21 -4.26
C GLU A 106 -13.22 -3.59 -3.70
N LEU A 107 -12.36 -4.59 -3.91
CA LEU A 107 -12.54 -5.96 -3.40
C LEU A 107 -12.52 -6.06 -1.87
N LEU A 108 -11.77 -5.20 -1.19
CA LEU A 108 -11.68 -5.14 0.28
C LEU A 108 -12.81 -4.31 0.94
N GLY A 109 -13.91 -4.03 0.22
CA GLY A 109 -15.04 -3.28 0.78
C GLY A 109 -14.78 -1.78 0.92
N GLN A 110 -13.80 -1.24 0.18
CA GLN A 110 -13.50 0.18 0.06
C GLN A 110 -13.19 0.89 1.40
N PRO A 111 -12.19 0.44 2.18
CA PRO A 111 -11.88 1.00 3.49
C PRO A 111 -11.53 2.50 3.43
N LYS A 112 -12.18 3.28 4.32
CA LYS A 112 -12.04 4.74 4.44
C LYS A 112 -11.76 5.11 5.90
N ILE A 113 -10.84 6.05 6.14
CA ILE A 113 -10.54 6.57 7.47
C ILE A 113 -10.77 8.09 7.47
N SER A 114 -11.59 8.59 8.40
CA SER A 114 -11.80 10.03 8.60
C SER A 114 -10.77 10.57 9.60
N LEU A 115 -10.02 11.58 9.18
CA LEU A 115 -9.00 12.27 9.98
C LEU A 115 -9.32 13.76 10.09
N ARG A 116 -8.76 14.43 11.09
CA ARG A 116 -8.95 15.87 11.31
C ARG A 116 -7.67 16.67 11.20
N VAL A 117 -7.84 17.90 10.72
CA VAL A 117 -6.89 19.01 10.78
C VAL A 117 -7.56 20.21 11.42
N ASP A 118 -6.76 21.09 12.01
CA ASP A 118 -7.24 22.24 12.78
C ASP A 118 -6.98 23.58 12.04
N SER A 119 -6.62 23.53 10.75
CA SER A 119 -6.51 24.73 9.90
C SER A 119 -6.67 24.46 8.40
N ALA A 120 -6.95 25.52 7.64
CA ALA A 120 -6.92 25.51 6.18
C ALA A 120 -5.51 25.27 5.61
N ASP A 121 -4.47 25.67 6.35
CA ASP A 121 -3.08 25.69 5.88
C ASP A 121 -2.47 24.30 5.96
N GLU A 122 -2.72 23.59 7.06
CA GLU A 122 -2.42 22.17 7.23
C GLU A 122 -3.09 21.32 6.13
N LEU A 123 -4.37 21.59 5.81
CA LEU A 123 -5.08 20.90 4.72
C LEU A 123 -4.39 21.11 3.35
N ARG A 124 -3.94 22.34 3.04
CA ARG A 124 -3.21 22.64 1.80
C ARG A 124 -1.81 22.02 1.76
N GLN A 125 -1.13 21.93 2.90
CA GLN A 125 0.17 21.25 3.01
C GLN A 125 0.04 19.75 2.74
N LEU A 126 -0.97 19.09 3.32
CA LEU A 126 -1.26 17.68 3.07
C LEU A 126 -1.62 17.42 1.60
N GLU A 127 -2.40 18.31 0.96
CA GLU A 127 -2.71 18.20 -0.47
C GLU A 127 -1.42 18.30 -1.32
N ALA A 128 -0.58 19.31 -1.06
CA ALA A 128 0.67 19.50 -1.79
C ALA A 128 1.63 18.31 -1.63
N GLU A 129 1.74 17.76 -0.41
CA GLU A 129 2.58 16.59 -0.15
C GLU A 129 2.07 15.32 -0.82
N ALA A 130 0.76 15.05 -0.73
CA ALA A 130 0.16 13.91 -1.40
C ALA A 130 0.31 14.00 -2.93
N ARG A 131 0.15 15.19 -3.54
CA ARG A 131 0.44 15.42 -4.96
C ARG A 131 1.92 15.16 -5.29
N ARG A 132 2.85 15.61 -4.45
CA ARG A 132 4.30 15.40 -4.62
C ARG A 132 4.68 13.93 -4.59
N LEU A 133 3.97 13.11 -3.80
CA LEU A 133 4.16 11.66 -3.73
C LEU A 133 3.40 10.86 -4.82
N GLY A 134 2.71 11.53 -5.74
CA GLY A 134 1.94 10.87 -6.79
C GLY A 134 0.65 10.19 -6.30
N LEU A 135 0.10 10.63 -5.17
CA LEU A 135 -1.16 10.08 -4.65
C LEU A 135 -2.38 10.75 -5.31
N PRO A 136 -3.48 10.01 -5.53
CA PRO A 136 -4.76 10.59 -5.90
C PRO A 136 -5.23 11.52 -4.79
N VAL A 137 -5.62 12.74 -5.16
CA VAL A 137 -6.17 13.73 -4.23
C VAL A 137 -7.43 14.38 -4.78
N ALA A 138 -8.32 14.77 -3.88
CA ALA A 138 -9.52 15.53 -4.18
C ALA A 138 -9.82 16.55 -3.07
N PRO A 139 -9.37 17.81 -3.19
CA PRO A 139 -9.83 18.88 -2.30
C PRO A 139 -11.33 19.13 -2.54
N VAL A 140 -12.04 19.44 -1.46
CA VAL A 140 -13.45 19.84 -1.46
C VAL A 140 -13.57 21.18 -0.77
N ALA A 141 -14.37 22.07 -1.35
CA ALA A 141 -14.76 23.34 -0.77
C ALA A 141 -16.28 23.45 -0.70
N ASP A 142 -16.78 24.25 0.24
CA ASP A 142 -18.21 24.55 0.31
C ASP A 142 -18.62 25.40 -0.91
N ALA A 143 -19.65 24.96 -1.63
CA ALA A 143 -20.25 25.68 -2.76
C ALA A 143 -21.03 26.94 -2.33
N GLY A 144 -21.22 27.17 -1.02
CA GLY A 144 -21.87 28.37 -0.49
C GLY A 144 -23.38 28.20 -0.24
N HIS A 145 -23.86 26.97 -0.07
CA HIS A 145 -25.26 26.68 0.23
C HIS A 145 -25.55 26.50 1.72
N THR A 146 -24.56 26.70 2.60
CA THR A 146 -24.69 26.44 4.06
C THR A 146 -23.82 27.39 4.91
N GLU A 147 -23.73 27.12 6.21
CA GLU A 147 -23.15 27.90 7.34
C GLU A 147 -21.69 28.42 7.21
N VAL A 148 -21.01 28.28 6.07
CA VAL A 148 -19.59 28.62 5.90
C VAL A 148 -19.39 29.46 4.64
N ALA A 149 -18.42 30.37 4.65
CA ALA A 149 -18.15 31.23 3.50
C ALA A 149 -17.90 30.42 2.20
N PRO A 150 -18.52 30.81 1.06
CA PRO A 150 -18.33 30.11 -0.21
C PRO A 150 -16.86 29.99 -0.61
N GLY A 151 -16.47 28.85 -1.17
CA GLY A 151 -15.08 28.57 -1.56
C GLY A 151 -14.15 28.17 -0.42
N THR A 152 -14.63 28.13 0.83
CA THR A 152 -13.84 27.62 1.96
C THR A 152 -13.55 26.13 1.77
N ALA A 153 -12.27 25.74 1.71
CA ALA A 153 -11.86 24.35 1.73
C ALA A 153 -12.30 23.68 3.05
N THR A 154 -12.98 22.54 2.95
CA THR A 154 -13.68 21.84 4.04
C THR A 154 -13.14 20.43 4.28
N ALA A 155 -12.76 19.73 3.21
CA ALA A 155 -12.24 18.38 3.27
C ALA A 155 -11.23 18.09 2.13
N LEU A 156 -10.46 17.02 2.28
CA LEU A 156 -9.50 16.50 1.31
C LEU A 156 -9.59 14.97 1.29
N GLY A 157 -9.90 14.40 0.12
CA GLY A 157 -9.75 12.97 -0.13
C GLY A 157 -8.32 12.65 -0.57
N ILE A 158 -7.74 11.57 -0.04
CA ILE A 158 -6.45 11.01 -0.46
C ILE A 158 -6.61 9.51 -0.72
N GLY A 159 -6.13 9.05 -1.88
CA GLY A 159 -6.24 7.64 -2.33
C GLY A 159 -7.51 7.34 -3.14
N PRO A 160 -7.84 6.07 -3.43
CA PRO A 160 -7.20 4.88 -2.86
C PRO A 160 -5.75 4.69 -3.29
N ALA A 161 -4.91 4.26 -2.36
CA ALA A 161 -3.51 3.92 -2.60
C ALA A 161 -3.00 2.94 -1.52
N PRO A 162 -1.79 2.37 -1.66
CA PRO A 162 -1.13 1.62 -0.60
C PRO A 162 -1.10 2.39 0.72
N GLU A 163 -1.47 1.71 1.80
CA GLU A 163 -1.49 2.26 3.16
C GLU A 163 -0.16 2.92 3.58
N PRO A 164 1.03 2.32 3.35
CA PRO A 164 2.30 2.96 3.70
C PRO A 164 2.57 4.25 2.92
N ASP A 165 2.08 4.36 1.68
CA ASP A 165 2.31 5.55 0.86
C ASP A 165 1.39 6.70 1.33
N ILE A 166 0.18 6.39 1.80
CA ILE A 166 -0.74 7.34 2.44
C ILE A 166 -0.23 7.78 3.83
N ASP A 167 0.25 6.84 4.66
CA ASP A 167 0.67 7.16 6.03
C ASP A 167 1.93 8.02 6.13
N ARG A 168 2.74 8.08 5.06
CA ARG A 168 3.80 9.09 4.92
C ARG A 168 3.28 10.52 4.94
N VAL A 169 2.03 10.73 4.53
CA VAL A 169 1.35 12.04 4.53
C VAL A 169 0.50 12.18 5.79
N THR A 170 -0.31 11.18 6.15
CA THR A 170 -1.39 11.33 7.13
C THR A 170 -1.18 10.59 8.46
N GLY A 171 -0.11 9.82 8.63
CA GLY A 171 0.08 8.93 9.80
C GLY A 171 0.24 9.64 11.15
N HIS A 172 0.45 10.96 11.14
CA HIS A 172 0.53 11.81 12.34
C HIS A 172 -0.81 12.48 12.71
N LEU A 173 -1.82 12.40 11.84
CA LEU A 173 -3.12 13.04 12.06
C LEU A 173 -4.00 12.23 13.01
N ARG A 174 -4.91 12.92 13.68
CA ARG A 174 -5.88 12.31 14.60
C ARG A 174 -7.16 11.94 13.86
N LEU A 175 -7.89 10.95 14.36
CA LEU A 175 -9.26 10.65 13.89
C LEU A 175 -10.17 11.88 14.06
N PHE A 176 -11.15 12.03 13.16
CA PHE A 176 -12.15 13.11 13.18
C PHE A 176 -13.23 12.90 14.24
#